data_AF-A0A423P9J6-F1
#
_entry.id   AF-A0A423P9J6-F1
#
_cell.length_a   1.000
_cell.length_b   1.000
_cell.length_c   1.000
_cell.angle_alpha   90.00
_cell.angle_beta   90.00
_cell.angle_gamma   90.00
#
_symmetry.space_group_name_H-M   'P 1'
#
loop_
_entity.id
_entity.type
_entity.pdbx_description
1 polymer ?
#
loop_
_entity_poly.entity_id
_entity_poly.type
_entity_poly.pdbx_seq_one_letter_code
_entity_poly.pdbx_strand_id
1 'polypeptide(L)'
;MTLSRADLAYVLQILEQDTIHDLSLICQAVQMNPRDLLNQVAVAMADQFLSGARDFHACDEVMNLLFGDIVNLGMDAEMPEPAFSIYLAFDSGEHWHTGDNEEVVPWEKWTRPELVQILDRLTGGLSGARR
;
A
#
# COMPACT_ATOMS: atom_id res chain seq x y z
N MET A 1 -1.74 16.74 2.39
CA MET A 1 -0.27 16.87 2.51
C MET A 1 0.35 15.63 1.89
N THR A 2 1.49 15.74 1.19
CA THR A 2 2.15 14.60 0.55
C THR A 2 3.31 14.12 1.41
N LEU A 3 3.39 12.81 1.68
CA LEU A 3 4.45 12.17 2.44
C LEU A 3 5.77 12.34 1.70
N SER A 4 6.76 12.97 2.35
CA SER A 4 8.05 13.20 1.71
C SER A 4 8.86 11.90 1.65
N ARG A 5 9.89 11.85 0.79
CA ARG A 5 10.78 10.68 0.73
C ARG A 5 11.48 10.40 2.07
N ALA A 6 11.83 11.45 2.81
CA ALA A 6 12.47 11.31 4.11
C ALA A 6 11.49 10.76 5.16
N ASP A 7 10.26 11.26 5.18
CA ASP A 7 9.21 10.79 6.08
C ASP A 7 8.80 9.35 5.76
N LEU A 8 8.70 9.00 4.47
CA LEU A 8 8.48 7.62 4.05
C LEU A 8 9.59 6.69 4.55
N ALA A 9 10.86 7.07 4.39
CA ALA A 9 11.98 6.26 4.88
C ALA A 9 11.93 6.09 6.41
N TYR A 10 11.56 7.15 7.14
CA TYR A 10 11.37 7.09 8.59
C TYR A 10 10.21 6.15 8.99
N VAL A 11 9.07 6.25 8.31
CA VAL A 11 7.90 5.37 8.57
C VAL A 11 8.26 3.91 8.29
N LEU A 12 8.88 3.62 7.14
CA LEU A 12 9.29 2.26 6.78
C LEU A 12 10.29 1.70 7.78
N GLN A 13 11.23 2.51 8.26
CA GLN A 13 12.16 2.08 9.30
C GLN A 13 11.43 1.63 10.58
N ILE A 14 10.37 2.34 10.99
CA ILE A 14 9.59 1.95 12.18
C ILE A 14 8.83 0.65 11.92
N LEU A 15 8.12 0.56 10.80
CA LEU A 15 7.32 -0.62 10.45
C LEU A 15 8.18 -1.88 10.34
N GLU A 16 9.37 -1.78 9.74
CA GLU A 16 10.27 -2.92 9.52
C GLU A 16 11.05 -3.32 10.80
N GLN A 17 11.18 -2.44 11.79
CA GLN A 17 11.96 -2.71 13.01
C GLN A 17 11.09 -3.14 14.20
N ASP A 18 9.83 -2.75 14.24
CA ASP A 18 8.93 -3.03 15.35
C ASP A 18 7.68 -3.76 14.87
N THR A 19 7.50 -5.00 15.33
CA THR A 19 6.29 -5.79 15.07
C THR A 19 5.02 -5.17 15.65
N ILE A 20 5.14 -4.21 16.57
CA ILE A 20 4.02 -3.45 17.12
C ILE A 20 4.33 -1.96 16.96
N HIS A 21 3.81 -1.35 15.91
CA HIS A 21 3.89 0.09 15.72
C HIS A 21 2.67 0.82 16.30
N ASP A 22 2.89 2.02 16.82
CA ASP A 22 1.80 2.92 17.22
C ASP A 22 1.54 3.91 16.07
N LEU A 23 0.45 3.67 15.32
CA LEU A 23 0.04 4.52 14.21
C LEU A 23 -0.14 5.99 14.63
N SER A 24 -0.61 6.25 15.86
CA SER A 24 -0.81 7.62 16.34
C SER A 24 0.51 8.36 16.52
N LEU A 25 1.56 7.67 17.01
CA LEU A 25 2.90 8.25 17.14
C LEU A 25 3.55 8.52 15.78
N ILE A 26 3.38 7.60 14.83
CA ILE A 26 3.89 7.80 13.46
C ILE A 26 3.19 9.01 12.81
N CYS A 27 1.86 9.07 12.92
CA CYS A 27 1.06 10.18 12.40
C CYS A 27 1.49 11.54 12.98
N GLN A 28 1.75 11.61 14.28
CA GLN A 28 2.25 12.82 14.93
C GLN A 28 3.63 13.23 14.41
N ALA A 29 4.54 12.26 14.25
CA ALA A 29 5.90 12.51 13.78
C ALA A 29 5.93 13.08 12.36
N VAL A 30 5.08 12.58 11.46
CA VAL A 30 5.00 13.04 10.06
C VAL A 30 3.93 14.12 9.81
N GLN A 31 3.22 14.54 10.85
CA GLN A 31 2.13 15.53 10.79
C GLN A 31 1.03 15.17 9.78
N MET A 32 0.64 13.90 9.73
CA MET A 32 -0.42 13.40 8.84
C MET A 32 -1.56 12.78 9.66
N ASN A 33 -2.77 12.81 9.14
CA ASN A 33 -3.85 12.01 9.72
C ASN A 33 -3.66 10.53 9.35
N PRO A 34 -4.20 9.59 10.15
CA PRO A 34 -4.03 8.16 9.93
C PRO A 34 -4.42 7.68 8.53
N ARG A 35 -5.57 8.13 8.01
CA ARG A 35 -6.06 7.71 6.70
C ARG A 35 -5.12 8.14 5.58
N ASP A 36 -4.69 9.39 5.58
CA ASP A 36 -3.77 9.92 4.57
C ASP A 36 -2.41 9.24 4.64
N LEU A 37 -1.92 8.92 5.84
CA LEU A 37 -0.66 8.20 6.01
C LEU A 37 -0.74 6.80 5.41
N LEU A 38 -1.75 6.01 5.80
CA LEU A 38 -1.94 4.64 5.30
C LEU A 38 -2.05 4.62 3.77
N ASN A 39 -2.85 5.53 3.21
CA ASN A 39 -3.00 5.68 1.76
C ASN A 39 -1.69 5.98 1.05
N GLN A 40 -0.85 6.83 1.62
CA GLN A 40 0.38 7.26 0.96
C GLN A 40 1.52 6.25 1.11
N VAL A 41 1.58 5.54 2.23
CA VAL A 41 2.52 4.40 2.37
C VAL A 41 2.13 3.30 1.38
N ALA A 42 0.84 2.95 1.28
CA ALA A 42 0.38 1.94 0.33
C ALA A 42 0.67 2.31 -1.13
N VAL A 43 0.40 3.57 -1.53
CA VAL A 43 0.76 4.06 -2.88
C VAL A 43 2.27 4.00 -3.11
N ALA A 44 3.09 4.31 -2.11
CA ALA A 44 4.54 4.20 -2.23
C ALA A 44 5.02 2.75 -2.40
N MET A 45 4.41 1.78 -1.70
CA MET A 45 4.74 0.35 -1.89
C MET A 45 4.35 -0.13 -3.29
N ALA A 46 3.19 0.28 -3.78
CA ALA A 46 2.77 -0.01 -5.14
C ALA A 46 3.75 0.55 -6.19
N ASP A 47 4.14 1.83 -6.07
CA ASP A 47 5.10 2.48 -6.99
C ASP A 47 6.49 1.83 -6.92
N GLN A 48 6.98 1.51 -5.72
CA GLN A 48 8.28 0.85 -5.54
C GLN A 48 8.31 -0.57 -6.12
N PHE A 49 7.23 -1.34 -5.97
CA PHE A 49 7.13 -2.66 -6.59
C PHE A 49 7.05 -2.56 -8.12
N LEU A 50 6.20 -1.65 -8.64
CA LEU A 50 6.02 -1.50 -10.08
C LEU A 50 7.30 -1.02 -10.79
N SER A 51 8.05 -0.12 -10.17
CA SER A 51 9.35 0.37 -10.66
C SER A 51 10.51 -0.60 -10.45
N GLY A 52 10.31 -1.68 -9.68
CA GLY A 52 11.37 -2.63 -9.31
C GLY A 52 12.36 -2.07 -8.28
N ALA A 53 12.05 -0.95 -7.62
CA ALA A 53 12.88 -0.38 -6.57
C ALA A 53 12.83 -1.21 -5.26
N ARG A 54 11.76 -1.97 -5.06
CA ARG A 54 11.55 -2.91 -3.96
C ARG A 54 10.89 -4.18 -4.53
N ASP A 55 11.27 -5.35 -4.01
CA ASP A 55 10.67 -6.61 -4.45
C ASP A 55 9.26 -6.82 -3.87
N PHE A 56 8.55 -7.83 -4.40
CA PHE A 56 7.19 -8.15 -3.97
C PHE A 56 7.10 -8.42 -2.47
N HIS A 57 7.96 -9.30 -1.93
CA HIS A 57 7.88 -9.74 -0.55
C HIS A 57 8.11 -8.59 0.44
N ALA A 58 9.06 -7.69 0.15
CA ALA A 58 9.34 -6.54 1.00
C ALA A 58 8.23 -5.47 0.94
N CYS A 59 7.47 -5.37 -0.16
CA CYS A 59 6.29 -4.51 -0.21
C CYS A 59 5.08 -5.17 0.48
N ASP A 60 4.89 -6.46 0.24
CA ASP A 60 3.81 -7.27 0.81
C ASP A 60 3.88 -7.32 2.34
N GLU A 61 5.07 -7.52 2.91
CA GLU A 61 5.29 -7.49 4.36
C GLU A 61 4.83 -6.15 4.98
N VAL A 62 5.15 -5.03 4.34
CA VAL A 62 4.69 -3.70 4.78
C VAL A 62 3.16 -3.60 4.69
N MET A 63 2.55 -4.07 3.60
CA MET A 63 1.09 -4.04 3.44
C MET A 63 0.38 -4.92 4.48
N ASN A 64 0.94 -6.08 4.79
CA ASN A 64 0.45 -6.98 5.83
C ASN A 64 0.54 -6.34 7.24
N LEU A 65 1.61 -5.59 7.54
CA LEU A 65 1.72 -4.81 8.78
C LEU A 65 0.64 -3.71 8.88
N LEU A 66 0.30 -3.06 7.77
CA LEU A 66 -0.71 -2.00 7.74
C LEU A 66 -2.15 -2.50 7.76
N PHE A 67 -2.41 -3.76 7.40
CA PHE A 67 -3.77 -4.28 7.24
C PHE A 67 -4.65 -4.09 8.48
N GLY A 68 -4.12 -4.39 9.66
CA GLY A 68 -4.85 -4.23 10.93
C GLY A 68 -5.29 -2.79 11.14
N ASP A 69 -4.41 -1.82 10.91
CA ASP A 69 -4.71 -0.39 11.03
C ASP A 69 -5.74 0.09 10.00
N ILE A 70 -5.62 -0.38 8.75
CA ILE A 70 -6.56 -0.07 7.67
C ILE A 70 -7.97 -0.51 8.05
N VAL A 71 -8.13 -1.77 8.47
CA VAL A 71 -9.42 -2.34 8.85
C VAL A 71 -9.98 -1.66 10.09
N ASN A 72 -9.17 -1.51 11.14
CA ASN A 72 -9.61 -0.86 12.39
C ASN A 72 -10.12 0.56 12.13
N LEU A 73 -9.39 1.34 11.33
CA LEU A 73 -9.82 2.70 11.00
C LEU A 73 -11.10 2.71 10.14
N GLY A 74 -11.23 1.76 9.21
CA GLY A 74 -12.41 1.60 8.36
C GLY A 74 -13.67 1.11 9.10
N MET A 75 -13.54 0.57 10.32
CA MET A 75 -14.69 0.22 11.15
C MET A 75 -15.37 1.45 11.77
N ASP A 76 -14.57 2.47 12.12
CA ASP A 76 -15.04 3.68 12.82
C ASP A 76 -15.20 4.90 11.89
N ALA A 77 -14.58 4.87 10.70
CA ALA A 77 -14.56 5.95 9.74
C ALA A 77 -14.62 5.45 8.28
N GLU A 78 -14.47 6.35 7.32
CA GLU A 78 -14.38 5.96 5.91
C GLU A 78 -13.11 5.13 5.66
N MET A 79 -13.27 3.98 4.98
CA MET A 79 -12.19 3.06 4.65
C MET A 79 -11.00 3.80 4.01
N PRO A 80 -9.76 3.54 4.47
CA PRO A 80 -8.57 4.01 3.79
C PRO A 80 -8.46 3.45 2.37
N GLU A 81 -8.76 4.30 1.39
CA GLU A 81 -8.62 4.02 -0.03
C GLU A 81 -7.66 5.04 -0.66
N PRO A 82 -6.65 4.60 -1.44
CA PRO A 82 -6.53 3.27 -2.05
C PRO A 82 -5.84 2.20 -1.18
N ALA A 83 -5.51 2.47 0.10
CA ALA A 83 -4.70 1.53 0.89
C ALA A 83 -5.29 0.13 0.97
N PHE A 84 -6.60 0.01 1.21
CA PHE A 84 -7.28 -1.28 1.27
C PHE A 84 -7.26 -2.00 -0.09
N SER A 85 -7.58 -1.29 -1.18
CA SER A 85 -7.49 -1.85 -2.53
C SER A 85 -6.08 -2.34 -2.89
N ILE A 86 -5.04 -1.61 -2.47
CA ILE A 86 -3.64 -1.99 -2.71
C ILE A 86 -3.27 -3.22 -1.88
N TYR A 87 -3.70 -3.29 -0.62
CA TYR A 87 -3.50 -4.48 0.22
C TYR A 87 -4.08 -5.72 -0.46
N LEU A 88 -5.33 -5.66 -0.95
CA LEU A 88 -5.97 -6.79 -1.64
C LEU A 88 -5.21 -7.23 -2.90
N ALA A 89 -4.59 -6.28 -3.62
CA ALA A 89 -3.78 -6.61 -4.79
C ALA A 89 -2.49 -7.36 -4.41
N PHE A 90 -1.86 -7.01 -3.28
CA PHE A 90 -0.71 -7.75 -2.75
C PHE A 90 -1.12 -9.15 -2.26
N ASP A 91 -2.19 -9.26 -1.47
CA ASP A 91 -2.77 -10.53 -0.98
C ASP A 91 -3.09 -11.51 -2.14
N SER A 92 -3.69 -11.01 -3.22
CA SER A 92 -3.99 -11.75 -4.46
C SER A 92 -2.74 -12.35 -5.14
N GLY A 93 -1.55 -11.77 -4.90
CA GLY A 93 -0.28 -12.26 -5.45
C GLY A 93 0.53 -13.15 -4.52
N GLU A 94 0.05 -13.46 -3.32
CA GLU A 94 0.77 -14.34 -2.39
C GLU A 94 0.77 -15.81 -2.86
N HIS A 95 -0.25 -16.21 -3.63
CA HIS A 95 -0.51 -17.61 -3.94
C HIS A 95 -0.94 -17.84 -5.39
N TRP A 96 -0.71 -19.06 -5.90
CA TRP A 96 -1.30 -19.49 -7.16
C TRP A 96 -2.82 -19.60 -7.06
N HIS A 97 -3.50 -19.16 -8.10
CA HIS A 97 -4.95 -19.27 -8.24
C HIS A 97 -5.33 -20.52 -9.04
N THR A 98 -6.60 -20.93 -8.94
CA THR A 98 -7.12 -22.06 -9.71
C THR A 98 -6.94 -21.80 -11.21
N GLY A 99 -6.20 -22.68 -11.89
CA GLY A 99 -5.88 -22.56 -13.32
C GLY A 99 -4.51 -21.94 -13.63
N ASP A 100 -3.76 -21.53 -12.61
CA ASP A 100 -2.34 -21.22 -12.76
C ASP A 100 -1.53 -22.50 -13.03
N ASN A 101 -0.49 -22.38 -13.84
CA ASN A 101 0.51 -23.43 -14.04
C ASN A 101 1.75 -23.13 -13.18
N GLU A 102 2.66 -24.10 -13.08
CA GLU A 102 3.87 -24.00 -12.24
C GLU A 102 4.87 -22.91 -12.70
N GLU A 103 4.71 -22.39 -13.92
CA GLU A 103 5.56 -21.32 -14.46
C GLU A 103 5.02 -19.92 -14.11
N VAL A 104 3.80 -19.82 -13.58
CA VAL A 104 3.22 -18.55 -13.15
C VAL A 104 3.99 -18.01 -11.95
N VAL A 105 4.40 -16.75 -12.05
CA VAL A 105 4.81 -15.95 -10.89
C VAL A 105 3.57 -15.19 -10.40
N PRO A 106 2.98 -15.56 -9.24
CA PRO A 106 1.67 -15.06 -8.82
C PRO A 106 1.56 -13.53 -8.78
N TRP A 107 2.52 -12.83 -8.15
CA TRP A 107 2.51 -11.37 -8.07
C TRP A 107 2.69 -10.66 -9.41
N GLU A 108 3.33 -11.29 -10.39
CA GLU A 108 3.41 -10.75 -11.75
C GLU A 108 2.07 -10.90 -12.49
N LYS A 109 1.32 -11.96 -12.20
CA LYS A 109 0.02 -12.24 -12.85
C LYS A 109 -1.15 -11.53 -12.17
N TRP A 110 -1.15 -11.41 -10.85
CA TRP A 110 -2.28 -10.97 -10.04
C TRP A 110 -2.06 -9.59 -9.40
N THR A 111 -0.93 -9.38 -8.71
CA THR A 111 -0.64 -8.07 -8.07
C THR A 111 -0.34 -6.96 -9.07
N ARG A 112 0.63 -7.18 -9.99
CA ARG A 112 1.10 -6.13 -10.90
C ARG A 112 -0.02 -5.50 -11.74
N PRO A 113 -0.92 -6.27 -12.40
CA PRO A 113 -1.98 -5.66 -13.20
C PRO A 113 -3.01 -4.88 -12.38
N GLU A 114 -3.31 -5.32 -11.16
CA GLU A 114 -4.25 -4.62 -10.27
C GLU A 114 -3.68 -3.31 -9.77
N LEU A 115 -2.41 -3.29 -9.35
CA LEU A 115 -1.73 -2.07 -8.92
C LEU A 115 -1.65 -1.03 -10.04
N VAL A 116 -1.34 -1.45 -11.27
CA VAL A 116 -1.38 -0.55 -12.45
C VAL A 116 -2.76 0.07 -12.60
N GLN A 117 -3.84 -0.73 -12.54
CA GLN A 117 -5.20 -0.21 -12.66
C GLN A 117 -5.60 0.72 -11.51
N ILE A 118 -5.13 0.46 -10.28
CA ILE A 118 -5.39 1.32 -9.13
C ILE A 118 -4.69 2.68 -9.34
N LEU A 119 -3.40 2.68 -9.65
CA LEU A 119 -2.62 3.92 -9.83
C LEU A 119 -3.06 4.73 -11.06
N ASP A 120 -3.43 4.08 -12.16
CA ASP A 120 -3.98 4.73 -13.35
C ASP A 120 -5.31 5.45 -13.04
N ARG A 121 -6.18 4.85 -12.20
CA ARG A 121 -7.43 5.50 -11.77
C ARG A 121 -7.17 6.74 -10.91
N LEU A 122 -6.14 6.71 -10.06
CA LEU A 122 -5.76 7.87 -9.24
C LEU A 122 -5.25 9.03 -10.10
N THR A 123 -4.35 8.74 -11.05
CA THR A 123 -3.80 9.76 -11.96
C THR A 123 -4.83 10.28 -12.96
N GLY A 124 -5.68 9.40 -13.50
CA GLY A 124 -6.80 9.74 -14.37
C GLY A 124 -7.87 10.58 -13.65
N GLY A 125 -8.20 10.24 -12.40
CA GLY A 125 -9.14 11.01 -11.57
C GLY A 125 -8.65 12.44 -11.27
N LEU A 126 -7.34 12.63 -11.07
CA LEU A 126 -6.72 13.94 -10.89
C LEU A 126 -6.80 14.83 -12.15
N SER A 127 -6.88 14.23 -13.34
CA SER A 127 -7.07 14.96 -14.60
C SER A 127 -8.53 15.34 -14.88
N GLY A 128 -9.49 14.64 -14.28
CA GLY A 128 -10.94 14.89 -14.41
C GLY A 128 -11.49 15.97 -13.47
N ALA A 129 -10.81 16.26 -12.36
CA ALA A 129 -11.23 17.25 -11.36
C ALA A 129 -10.89 18.72 -11.73
N ARG A 130 -10.34 18.96 -12.94
CA ARG A 130 -10.06 20.29 -13.50
C ARG A 130 -10.97 20.59 -14.69
N ARG A 131 -12.29 20.54 -14.52
CA ARG A 131 -13.26 21.06 -15.49
C ARG A 131 -14.43 21.73 -14.79
#